data_AF-A0AB34HNN5-F1
#
_entry.id   AF-A0AB34HNN5-F1
#
_cell.length_a   1.000
_cell.length_b   1.000
_cell.length_c   1.000
_cell.angle_alpha   90.00
_cell.angle_beta   90.00
_cell.angle_gamma   90.00
#
_symmetry.space_group_name_H-M   'P 1'
#
loop_
_entity.id
_entity.type
_entity.pdbx_description
1 polymer ?
#
loop_
_entity_poly.entity_id
_entity_poly.type
_entity_poly.pdbx_seq_one_letter_code
_entity_poly.pdbx_strand_id
1 'polypeptide(L)'
;MGLVAVTNSSKECGAFTLYAVDTRGRHSELSTVTLRTACPLVDDSKAEEIADKIYNLYNGYTSGKEQQTAYNTLMEVSASMLFRVQHHYNSHYEKFGDFVWRSEDELGPRYVGM
;
A
#
# COMPACT_ATOMS: atom_id res chain seq x y z
N MET A 1 -27.97 -18.80 -25.80
CA MET A 1 -26.51 -18.75 -25.58
C MET A 1 -26.27 -17.69 -24.53
N GLY A 2 -25.64 -18.05 -23.41
CA GLY A 2 -25.31 -17.11 -22.33
C GLY A 2 -23.80 -16.96 -22.20
N LEU A 3 -23.31 -15.73 -22.04
CA LEU A 3 -21.90 -15.47 -21.71
C LEU A 3 -21.74 -15.51 -20.20
N VAL A 4 -20.80 -16.30 -19.70
CA VAL A 4 -20.48 -16.40 -18.27
C VAL A 4 -19.11 -15.77 -18.03
N ALA A 5 -19.05 -14.84 -17.08
CA ALA A 5 -17.82 -14.18 -16.65
C ALA A 5 -17.45 -14.65 -15.24
N VAL A 6 -16.20 -15.08 -15.06
CA VAL A 6 -15.60 -15.44 -13.78
C VAL A 6 -14.48 -14.45 -13.48
N THR A 7 -14.55 -13.80 -12.32
CA THR A 7 -13.55 -12.81 -11.90
C THR A 7 -12.70 -13.39 -10.77
N ASN A 8 -11.38 -13.33 -10.92
CA ASN A 8 -10.44 -13.61 -9.84
C ASN A 8 -9.57 -12.37 -9.64
N SER A 9 -9.71 -11.70 -8.50
CA SER A 9 -9.07 -10.40 -8.24
C SER A 9 -8.06 -10.49 -7.11
N SER A 10 -6.82 -10.09 -7.39
CA SER A 10 -5.90 -9.58 -6.36
C SER A 10 -6.09 -8.05 -6.25
N LYS A 11 -5.58 -7.41 -5.19
CA LYS A 11 -5.79 -5.96 -4.93
C LYS A 11 -5.21 -5.04 -6.02
N GLU A 12 -4.31 -5.53 -6.87
CA GLU A 12 -3.59 -4.73 -7.86
C GLU A 12 -3.67 -5.30 -9.30
N CYS A 13 -4.06 -6.58 -9.43
CA CYS A 13 -4.19 -7.25 -10.72
C CYS A 13 -5.45 -8.14 -10.73
N GLY A 14 -6.39 -7.84 -11.62
CA GLY A 14 -7.60 -8.63 -11.84
C GLY A 14 -7.45 -9.52 -13.07
N ALA A 15 -7.84 -10.79 -12.93
CA ALA A 15 -8.01 -11.71 -14.04
C ALA A 15 -9.50 -11.95 -14.31
N PHE A 16 -9.89 -11.77 -15.57
CA PHE A 16 -11.25 -11.98 -16.06
C PHE A 16 -11.24 -13.16 -17.03
N THR A 17 -11.98 -14.21 -16.71
CA THR A 17 -12.11 -15.39 -17.57
C THR A 17 -13.54 -15.48 -18.09
N LEU A 18 -13.70 -15.64 -19.40
CA LEU A 18 -14.98 -15.64 -20.11
C LEU A 18 -15.14 -16.97 -20.86
N TYR A 19 -16.35 -17.54 -20.81
CA TYR A 19 -16.76 -18.64 -21.68
C TYR A 19 -18.25 -18.53 -22.02
N ALA A 20 -18.62 -19.01 -23.21
CA ALA A 20 -20.00 -19.07 -23.64
C ALA A 20 -20.63 -20.42 -23.30
N VAL A 21 -21.92 -20.42 -22.96
CA VAL A 21 -22.73 -21.62 -22.71
C VAL A 21 -23.85 -21.71 -23.74
N ASP A 22 -23.91 -22.82 -24.47
CA ASP A 22 -24.96 -23.07 -25.46
C ASP A 22 -26.29 -23.53 -24.81
N THR A 23 -27.35 -23.67 -25.61
CA THR A 23 -28.68 -24.09 -25.10
C THR A 23 -28.73 -25.53 -24.59
N ARG A 24 -27.66 -26.31 -24.79
CA ARG A 24 -27.49 -27.68 -24.30
C ARG A 24 -26.53 -27.75 -23.11
N GLY A 25 -26.03 -26.61 -22.62
CA GLY A 25 -25.11 -26.52 -21.49
C GLY A 25 -23.64 -26.76 -21.83
N ARG A 26 -23.24 -26.80 -23.12
CA ARG A 26 -21.83 -26.97 -23.50
C ARG A 26 -21.08 -25.64 -23.39
N HIS A 27 -19.84 -25.72 -22.93
CA HIS A 27 -18.97 -24.55 -22.75
C HIS A 27 -18.08 -24.34 -24.00
N SER A 28 -17.82 -23.08 -24.35
CA SER A 28 -16.78 -22.73 -25.32
C SER A 28 -15.37 -22.86 -24.71
N GLU A 29 -14.35 -22.70 -25.56
CA GLU A 29 -13.01 -22.40 -25.07
C GLU A 29 -13.02 -21.14 -24.19
N LEU A 30 -12.10 -21.12 -23.22
CA LEU A 30 -11.95 -20.06 -22.23
C LEU A 30 -11.16 -18.89 -22.86
N SER A 31 -11.60 -17.68 -22.61
CA SER A 31 -10.88 -16.44 -22.95
C SER A 31 -10.49 -15.71 -21.68
N THR A 32 -9.21 -15.45 -21.47
CA THR A 32 -8.68 -14.80 -20.26
C THR A 32 -8.10 -13.43 -20.57
N VAL A 33 -8.50 -12.42 -19.80
CA VAL A 33 -7.96 -11.05 -19.86
C VAL A 33 -7.40 -10.70 -18.49
N THR A 34 -6.13 -10.26 -18.44
CA THR A 34 -5.49 -9.76 -17.23
C THR A 34 -5.35 -8.24 -17.33
N LEU A 35 -5.84 -7.53 -16.31
CA LEU A 35 -5.83 -6.08 -16.24
C LEU A 35 -5.26 -5.66 -14.88
N ARG A 36 -4.36 -4.67 -14.91
CA ARG A 36 -3.96 -3.97 -13.68
C ARG A 36 -5.01 -2.93 -13.35
N THR A 37 -5.47 -2.92 -12.11
CA THR A 37 -6.36 -1.86 -11.62
C THR A 37 -5.54 -0.59 -11.42
N ALA A 38 -6.18 0.58 -11.55
CA ALA A 38 -5.52 1.86 -11.31
C ALA A 38 -4.99 1.93 -9.87
N CYS A 39 -3.88 2.65 -9.66
CA CYS A 39 -3.35 2.89 -8.32
C CYS A 39 -4.44 3.52 -7.44
N PRO A 40 -4.57 3.11 -6.16
CA PRO A 40 -5.53 3.71 -5.25
C PRO A 40 -5.25 5.20 -5.10
N LEU A 41 -6.31 5.99 -4.94
CA LEU A 41 -6.19 7.43 -4.74
C LEU A 41 -5.45 7.70 -3.41
N VAL A 42 -4.44 8.56 -3.46
CA VAL A 42 -3.62 8.95 -2.32
C VAL A 42 -3.80 10.44 -2.09
N ASP A 43 -4.11 10.82 -0.85
CA ASP A 43 -4.14 12.23 -0.43
C ASP A 43 -2.70 12.69 -0.18
N ASP A 44 -2.17 13.49 -1.11
CA ASP A 44 -0.77 13.90 -1.11
C ASP A 44 -0.44 14.84 0.04
N SER A 45 -1.32 15.79 0.34
CA SER A 45 -1.14 16.73 1.45
C SER A 45 -1.18 16.00 2.79
N LYS A 46 -2.05 14.99 2.92
CA LYS A 46 -2.07 14.17 4.13
C LYS A 46 -0.80 13.33 4.30
N ALA A 47 -0.25 12.82 3.19
CA ALA A 47 1.00 12.07 3.23
C ALA A 47 2.18 12.95 3.69
N GLU A 48 2.25 14.19 3.22
CA GLU A 48 3.27 15.17 3.66
C GLU A 48 3.13 15.49 5.16
N GLU A 49 1.91 15.76 5.65
CA GLU A 49 1.66 16.01 7.08
C GLU A 49 2.11 14.82 7.96
N ILE A 50 1.86 13.59 7.51
CA ILE A 50 2.30 12.39 8.22
C ILE A 50 3.83 12.30 8.21
N ALA A 51 4.50 12.61 7.11
CA ALA A 51 5.96 12.61 7.04
C ALA A 51 6.58 13.58 8.06
N ASP A 52 6.06 14.80 8.12
CA ASP A 52 6.49 15.82 9.09
C ASP A 52 6.24 15.37 10.54
N LYS A 53 5.07 14.77 10.80
CA LYS A 53 4.73 14.22 12.12
C LYS A 53 5.72 13.14 12.54
N ILE A 54 6.06 12.20 11.64
CA ILE A 54 7.00 11.12 11.93
C ILE A 54 8.40 11.67 12.19
N TYR A 55 8.87 12.62 11.39
CA TYR A 55 10.16 13.28 11.62
C TYR A 55 10.23 13.93 13.01
N ASN A 56 9.17 14.64 13.41
CA ASN A 56 9.09 15.26 14.73
C ASN A 56 9.08 14.23 15.86
N LEU A 57 8.36 13.12 15.71
CA LEU A 57 8.33 12.02 16.69
C LEU A 57 9.70 11.36 16.84
N TYR A 58 10.43 11.18 15.74
CA TYR A 58 11.78 10.61 15.74
C TYR A 58 12.82 11.55 16.36
N ASN A 59 12.63 12.86 16.30
CA ASN A 59 13.53 13.84 16.92
C ASN A 59 13.18 14.21 18.38
N GLY A 60 12.02 13.79 18.88
CA GLY A 60 11.51 14.18 20.20
C GLY A 60 12.25 13.63 21.42
N TYR A 61 13.36 12.89 21.24
CA TYR A 61 13.90 11.93 22.22
C TYR A 61 12.84 10.88 22.55
N THR A 62 12.62 9.99 21.59
CA THR A 62 11.60 8.93 21.55
C THR A 62 11.34 8.27 22.89
N SER A 63 10.34 8.78 23.62
CA SER A 63 9.70 8.01 24.67
C SER A 63 9.00 6.80 24.04
N GLY A 64 8.86 5.68 24.77
CA GLY A 64 8.15 4.50 24.23
C GLY A 64 6.71 4.80 23.75
N LYS A 65 6.11 5.90 24.23
CA LYS A 65 4.81 6.40 23.76
C LYS A 65 4.88 7.01 22.37
N GLU A 66 5.93 7.77 22.06
CA GLU A 66 6.13 8.37 20.73
C GLU A 66 6.45 7.30 19.69
N GLN A 67 7.28 6.31 20.04
CA GLN A 67 7.54 5.14 19.20
C GLN A 67 6.25 4.41 18.86
N GLN A 68 5.40 4.14 19.86
CA GLN A 68 4.12 3.48 19.64
C GLN A 68 3.17 4.34 18.79
N THR A 69 3.21 5.66 18.96
CA THR A 69 2.37 6.60 18.18
C THR A 69 2.80 6.65 16.71
N ALA A 70 4.12 6.68 16.46
CA ALA A 70 4.68 6.60 15.11
C ALA A 70 4.30 5.28 14.45
N TYR A 71 4.52 4.16 15.14
CA TYR A 71 4.15 2.82 14.66
C TYR A 71 2.67 2.71 14.30
N ASN A 72 1.77 3.14 15.20
CA ASN A 72 0.33 3.09 14.95
C ASN A 72 -0.05 3.97 13.74
N THR A 73 0.51 5.17 13.63
CA THR A 73 0.24 6.08 12.50
C THR A 73 0.64 5.43 11.17
N LEU A 74 1.79 4.75 11.11
CA LEU A 74 2.27 4.07 9.90
C LEU A 74 1.47 2.79 9.58
N MET A 75 0.97 2.08 10.60
CA MET A 75 0.13 0.88 10.42
C MET A 75 -1.31 1.19 10.03
N GLU A 76 -1.82 2.36 10.37
CA GLU A 76 -3.19 2.78 10.06
C GLU A 76 -3.37 3.17 8.58
N VAL A 77 -2.28 3.51 7.87
CA VAL A 77 -2.33 3.93 6.47
C VAL A 77 -2.19 2.76 5.50
N SER A 78 -2.72 2.92 4.28
CA SER A 78 -2.54 1.93 3.21
C SER A 78 -1.10 1.88 2.70
N ALA A 79 -0.68 0.78 2.08
CA ALA A 79 0.67 0.65 1.52
C ALA A 79 1.01 1.78 0.51
N SER A 80 0.04 2.20 -0.29
CA SER A 80 0.24 3.31 -1.24
C SER A 80 0.39 4.66 -0.54
N MET A 81 -0.33 4.88 0.57
CA MET A 81 -0.12 6.07 1.41
C MET A 81 1.25 6.03 2.08
N LEU A 82 1.66 4.89 2.64
CA LEU A 82 2.97 4.71 3.28
C LEU A 82 4.12 5.00 2.30
N PHE A 83 4.02 4.50 1.07
CA PHE A 83 4.99 4.80 0.02
C PHE A 83 5.09 6.31 -0.27
N ARG A 84 3.95 7.00 -0.24
CA ARG A 84 3.92 8.46 -0.45
C ARG A 84 4.49 9.23 0.74
N VAL A 85 4.22 8.79 1.97
CA VAL A 85 4.84 9.32 3.20
C VAL A 85 6.36 9.18 3.13
N GLN A 86 6.86 8.00 2.75
CA GLN A 86 8.30 7.77 2.57
C GLN A 86 8.91 8.73 1.53
N HIS A 87 8.21 8.94 0.41
CA HIS A 87 8.67 9.87 -0.62
C HIS A 87 8.83 11.30 -0.08
N HIS A 88 7.82 11.81 0.63
CA HIS A 88 7.89 13.15 1.24
C HIS A 88 8.96 13.22 2.33
N TYR A 89 9.03 12.22 3.21
CA TYR A 89 10.03 12.18 4.27
C TYR A 89 11.44 12.26 3.69
N ASN A 90 11.76 11.44 2.69
CA ASN A 90 13.07 11.44 2.07
C ASN A 90 13.35 12.76 1.33
N SER A 91 12.35 13.32 0.64
CA SER A 91 12.47 14.63 -0.02
C SER A 91 12.94 15.74 0.93
N HIS A 92 12.44 15.76 2.16
CA HIS A 92 12.73 16.82 3.13
C HIS A 92 13.89 16.49 4.09
N TYR A 93 14.03 15.22 4.48
CA TYR A 93 14.80 14.81 5.66
C TYR A 93 15.87 13.76 5.40
N GLU A 94 16.07 13.28 4.17
CA GLU A 94 17.10 12.28 3.83
C GLU A 94 18.51 12.67 4.29
N LYS A 95 18.82 13.98 4.32
CA LYS A 95 20.08 14.51 4.87
C LYS A 95 20.33 14.16 6.35
N PHE A 96 19.30 13.76 7.08
CA PHE A 96 19.35 13.34 8.48
C PHE A 96 19.16 11.82 8.66
N GLY A 97 19.23 11.06 7.57
CA GLY A 97 18.93 9.64 7.52
C GLY A 97 17.64 9.39 6.74
N ASP A 98 17.68 8.41 5.84
CA ASP A 98 16.50 8.01 5.08
C ASP A 98 15.42 7.42 5.99
N PHE A 99 14.18 7.45 5.51
CA PHE A 99 13.00 7.01 6.25
C PHE A 99 13.12 5.57 6.75
N VAL A 100 13.66 4.64 5.96
CA VAL A 100 13.75 3.22 6.34
C VAL A 100 14.75 3.07 7.47
N TRP A 101 15.95 3.62 7.28
CA TRP A 101 17.01 3.56 8.27
C TRP A 101 16.62 4.22 9.60
N ARG A 102 15.98 5.40 9.54
CA ARG A 102 15.45 6.08 10.74
C ARG A 102 14.33 5.29 11.41
N SER A 103 13.45 4.64 10.64
CA SER A 103 12.37 3.83 11.19
C SER A 103 12.91 2.57 11.88
N GLU A 104 13.94 1.93 11.33
CA GLU A 104 14.61 0.79 11.96
C GLU A 104 15.29 1.18 13.28
N ASP A 105 15.97 2.32 13.32
CA ASP A 105 16.66 2.83 14.51
C ASP A 105 15.66 3.18 15.64
N GLU A 106 14.56 3.87 15.30
CA GLU A 106 13.61 4.40 16.29
C GLU A 106 12.51 3.41 16.69
N LEU A 107 12.12 2.47 15.81
CA LEU A 107 11.05 1.49 16.06
C LEU A 107 11.58 0.06 16.25
N GLY A 108 12.84 -0.18 15.89
CA GLY A 108 13.51 -1.47 16.05
C GLY A 108 12.92 -2.59 15.18
N PRO A 109 13.12 -3.86 15.58
CA PRO A 109 12.70 -5.04 14.81
C PRO A 109 11.20 -5.14 14.53
N ARG A 110 10.37 -4.33 15.20
CA ARG A 110 8.91 -4.30 15.00
C ARG A 110 8.53 -3.65 13.66
N TYR A 111 9.41 -2.85 13.07
CA TYR A 111 9.19 -2.20 11.78
C TYR A 111 9.67 -3.02 10.58
N VAL A 112 10.72 -3.82 10.74
CA VAL A 112 11.39 -4.61 9.66
C VAL A 112 10.46 -5.66 9.00
N GLY A 113 9.28 -5.92 9.56
CA GLY A 113 8.28 -6.85 9.01
C GLY A 113 7.10 -6.20 8.27
N MET A 114 7.11 -4.87 8.07
CA MET A 114 6.04 -4.13 7.35
C MET A 114 6.23 -4.10 5.84
#